data_AF-A0A959QAI1-F1
#
_entry.id   AF-A0A959QAI1-F1
#
_cell.length_a   1.000
_cell.length_b   1.000
_cell.length_c   1.000
_cell.angle_alpha   90.00
_cell.angle_beta   90.00
_cell.angle_gamma   90.00
#
_symmetry.space_group_name_H-M   'P 1'
#
loop_
_entity.id
_entity.type
_entity.pdbx_description
1 polymer ?
#
loop_
_entity_poly.entity_id
_entity_poly.type
_entity_poly.pdbx_seq_one_letter_code
_entity_poly.pdbx_strand_id
1 'polypeptide(L)'
;MATDTVLEQQADAQQMGDWEGGKPPFRASYGKLMMWYFLLSDAFTFAGFLIAYGALRFSMPTWPVPDYVFKTAPFGIEHKPLIFVTFMTFVLIVSSVTMVRAVQEGHRENKNGVVFWMLLTILGGATFLGCQAWEWTNLIGTEGMSVTVDPFSNHSEAGTYAAEADLLSAGFQKVEHDHQGATATYFLPAGAEDVEENRYFLKADHHGESMVGEVFETGTPYLITYNHDTHLYETSAYTTTGEDGGTVVRKEEFGPKAFGALFFFITGF
;
A
#
# COMPACT_ATOMS: atom_id res chain seq x y z
N MET A 1 -43.07 -17.78 35.57
CA MET A 1 -44.04 -17.62 34.46
C MET A 1 -43.49 -16.73 33.33
N ALA A 2 -42.18 -16.73 33.07
CA ALA A 2 -41.58 -15.97 31.95
C ALA A 2 -40.55 -16.80 31.17
N THR A 3 -40.40 -18.08 31.49
CA THR A 3 -39.39 -18.98 30.89
C THR A 3 -40.02 -19.96 29.90
N ASP A 4 -41.31 -20.28 30.06
CA ASP A 4 -42.03 -21.18 29.15
C ASP A 4 -42.40 -20.50 27.81
N THR A 5 -42.55 -19.17 27.80
CA THR A 5 -42.94 -18.41 26.59
C THR A 5 -41.82 -18.33 25.54
N VAL A 6 -40.55 -18.46 25.96
CA VAL A 6 -39.40 -18.38 25.05
C VAL A 6 -39.14 -19.72 24.34
N LEU A 7 -39.49 -20.84 24.99
CA LEU A 7 -39.41 -22.17 24.38
C LEU A 7 -40.57 -22.43 23.41
N GLU A 8 -41.76 -21.89 23.68
CA GLU A 8 -42.87 -21.94 22.71
C GLU A 8 -42.59 -21.10 21.45
N GLN A 9 -41.91 -19.95 21.57
CA GLN A 9 -41.52 -19.16 20.40
C GLN A 9 -40.47 -19.85 19.51
N GLN A 10 -39.68 -20.79 20.04
CA GLN A 10 -38.75 -21.60 19.24
C GLN A 10 -39.40 -22.88 18.67
N ALA A 11 -40.50 -23.35 19.25
CA ALA A 11 -41.27 -24.48 18.72
C ALA A 11 -42.15 -24.08 17.52
N ASP A 12 -42.72 -22.85 17.53
CA ASP A 12 -43.60 -22.38 16.43
C ASP A 12 -42.84 -21.90 15.17
N ALA A 13 -41.54 -21.62 15.27
CA ALA A 13 -40.72 -21.29 14.10
C ALA A 13 -40.36 -22.52 13.24
N GLN A 14 -40.72 -23.73 13.69
CA GLN A 14 -40.38 -24.99 13.02
C GLN A 14 -41.57 -25.71 12.36
N GLN A 15 -42.70 -25.01 12.21
CA GLN A 15 -43.83 -25.52 11.45
C GLN A 15 -44.42 -24.44 10.51
N MET A 16 -43.56 -23.79 9.72
CA MET A 16 -44.04 -23.26 8.44
C MET A 16 -44.41 -24.46 7.59
N GLY A 17 -45.72 -24.72 7.49
CA GLY A 17 -46.28 -25.79 6.68
C GLY A 17 -45.66 -25.79 5.30
N ASP A 18 -45.44 -26.99 4.77
CA ASP A 18 -45.04 -27.22 3.39
C ASP A 18 -45.84 -26.25 2.50
N TRP A 19 -45.11 -25.35 1.85
CA TRP A 19 -45.65 -24.51 0.80
C TRP A 19 -46.48 -25.40 -0.14
N GLU A 20 -47.71 -25.02 -0.47
CA GLU A 20 -48.60 -25.79 -1.36
C GLU A 20 -48.01 -26.01 -2.78
N GLY A 21 -46.80 -25.50 -3.07
CA GLY A 21 -45.98 -25.78 -4.25
C GLY A 21 -44.87 -26.83 -4.07
N GLY A 22 -44.82 -27.58 -2.96
CA GLY A 22 -43.85 -28.66 -2.73
C GLY A 22 -42.52 -28.22 -2.11
N LYS A 23 -41.49 -29.11 -2.16
CA LYS A 23 -40.17 -28.86 -1.57
C LYS A 23 -39.54 -27.60 -2.19
N PRO A 24 -39.03 -26.64 -1.39
CA PRO A 24 -38.40 -25.44 -1.92
C PRO A 24 -37.29 -25.82 -2.91
N PRO A 25 -37.26 -25.23 -4.12
CA PRO A 25 -36.46 -25.72 -5.24
C PRO A 25 -34.95 -25.80 -4.97
N PHE A 26 -34.44 -25.06 -3.97
CA PHE A 26 -33.02 -25.03 -3.62
C PHE A 26 -32.65 -25.59 -2.24
N ARG A 27 -33.60 -26.03 -1.41
CA ARG A 27 -33.37 -26.58 -0.03
C ARG A 27 -32.28 -25.85 0.80
N ALA A 28 -32.07 -24.56 0.55
CA ALA A 28 -31.06 -23.75 1.20
C ALA A 28 -31.70 -23.02 2.39
N SER A 29 -31.06 -23.07 3.55
CA SER A 29 -31.48 -22.28 4.71
C SER A 29 -31.34 -20.79 4.41
N TYR A 30 -32.28 -19.98 4.92
CA TYR A 30 -32.26 -18.52 4.83
C TYR A 30 -30.89 -17.94 5.24
N GLY A 31 -30.28 -18.45 6.31
CA GLY A 31 -28.97 -17.99 6.77
C GLY A 31 -27.84 -18.26 5.77
N LYS A 32 -27.86 -19.41 5.08
CA LYS A 32 -26.87 -19.70 4.03
C LYS A 32 -27.08 -18.77 2.82
N LEU A 33 -28.33 -18.51 2.45
CA LEU A 33 -28.68 -17.67 1.31
C LEU A 33 -28.31 -16.20 1.54
N MET A 34 -28.53 -15.67 2.75
CA MET A 34 -28.08 -14.33 3.13
C MET A 34 -26.55 -14.19 3.18
N MET A 35 -25.84 -15.24 3.61
CA MET A 35 -24.37 -15.27 3.52
C MET A 35 -23.89 -15.16 2.07
N TRP A 36 -24.53 -15.88 1.13
CA TRP A 36 -24.18 -15.77 -0.30
C TRP A 36 -24.43 -14.37 -0.88
N TYR A 37 -25.54 -13.72 -0.53
CA TYR A 37 -25.79 -12.33 -0.95
C TYR A 37 -24.75 -11.37 -0.39
N PHE A 38 -24.39 -11.51 0.88
CA PHE A 38 -23.33 -10.71 1.50
C PHE A 38 -21.99 -10.90 0.78
N LEU A 39 -21.56 -12.15 0.55
CA LEU A 39 -20.31 -12.45 -0.17
C LEU A 39 -20.32 -11.90 -1.60
N LEU A 40 -21.45 -11.97 -2.29
CA LEU A 40 -21.58 -11.40 -3.63
C LEU A 40 -21.47 -9.87 -3.60
N SER A 41 -22.09 -9.22 -2.61
CA SER A 41 -21.97 -7.77 -2.41
C SER A 41 -20.52 -7.35 -2.14
N ASP A 42 -19.80 -8.10 -1.32
CA ASP A 42 -18.39 -7.85 -1.02
C ASP A 42 -17.51 -8.04 -2.28
N ALA A 43 -17.76 -9.12 -3.04
CA ALA A 43 -17.07 -9.36 -4.30
C ALA A 43 -17.28 -8.22 -5.32
N PHE A 44 -18.46 -7.62 -5.39
CA PHE A 44 -18.71 -6.46 -6.24
C PHE A 44 -17.95 -5.21 -5.79
N THR A 45 -17.84 -4.99 -4.48
CA THR A 45 -17.02 -3.90 -3.92
C THR A 45 -15.55 -4.06 -4.32
N PHE A 46 -14.97 -5.26 -4.14
CA PHE A 46 -13.60 -5.55 -4.58
C PHE A 46 -13.42 -5.42 -6.10
N ALA A 47 -14.39 -5.88 -6.89
CA ALA A 47 -14.34 -5.72 -8.35
C ALA A 47 -14.34 -4.24 -8.76
N GLY A 48 -15.11 -3.39 -8.07
CA GLY A 48 -15.09 -1.94 -8.27
C GLY A 48 -13.71 -1.34 -8.04
N PHE A 49 -13.03 -1.71 -6.96
CA PHE A 49 -11.67 -1.24 -6.68
C PHE A 49 -10.65 -1.74 -7.71
N LEU A 50 -10.74 -2.99 -8.16
CA LEU A 50 -9.85 -3.52 -9.20
C LEU A 50 -10.05 -2.82 -10.56
N ILE A 51 -11.29 -2.53 -10.93
CA ILE A 51 -11.59 -1.76 -12.16
C ILE A 51 -11.05 -0.33 -12.03
N ALA A 52 -11.26 0.32 -10.88
CA ALA A 52 -10.72 1.65 -10.61
C ALA A 52 -9.18 1.68 -10.69
N TYR A 53 -8.52 0.70 -10.05
CA TYR A 53 -7.08 0.52 -10.14
C TYR A 53 -6.61 0.33 -11.59
N GLY A 54 -7.24 -0.57 -12.34
CA GLY A 54 -6.90 -0.80 -13.74
C GLY A 54 -7.05 0.46 -14.60
N ALA A 55 -8.18 1.16 -14.47
CA ALA A 55 -8.45 2.38 -15.22
C ALA A 55 -7.42 3.49 -14.92
N LEU A 56 -7.09 3.69 -13.64
CA LEU A 56 -6.09 4.67 -13.21
C LEU A 56 -4.68 4.28 -13.67
N ARG A 57 -4.31 3.00 -13.56
CA ARG A 57 -3.02 2.49 -14.00
C ARG A 57 -2.76 2.69 -15.50
N PHE A 58 -3.81 2.60 -16.33
CA PHE A 58 -3.72 2.84 -17.78
C PHE A 58 -3.79 4.33 -18.15
N SER A 59 -4.36 5.17 -17.30
CA SER A 59 -4.55 6.60 -17.59
C SER A 59 -3.37 7.47 -17.18
N MET A 60 -2.44 6.94 -16.38
CA MET A 60 -1.26 7.67 -15.89
C MET A 60 -0.01 7.31 -16.68
N PRO A 61 0.84 8.29 -17.04
CA PRO A 61 2.09 8.05 -17.78
C PRO A 61 3.13 7.31 -16.94
N THR A 62 3.15 7.56 -15.63
CA THR A 62 4.08 7.00 -14.65
C THR A 62 3.29 6.27 -13.55
N TRP A 63 3.85 5.20 -13.01
CA TRP A 63 3.25 4.45 -11.89
C TRP A 63 4.34 3.76 -11.06
N PRO A 64 4.23 3.74 -9.73
CA PRO A 64 5.21 3.10 -8.85
C PRO A 64 5.44 1.62 -9.18
N VAL A 65 6.71 1.20 -9.22
CA VAL A 65 7.10 -0.18 -9.50
C VAL A 65 6.96 -1.01 -8.21
N PRO A 66 6.12 -2.07 -8.17
CA PRO A 66 5.89 -2.83 -6.95
C PRO A 66 7.15 -3.42 -6.31
N ASP A 67 8.07 -3.93 -7.14
CA ASP A 67 9.35 -4.48 -6.67
C ASP A 67 10.19 -3.46 -5.91
N TYR A 68 10.08 -2.18 -6.29
CA TYR A 68 10.80 -1.09 -5.66
C TYR A 68 10.09 -0.59 -4.38
N VAL A 69 8.76 -0.50 -4.41
CA VAL A 69 7.94 -0.10 -3.25
C VAL A 69 8.02 -1.14 -2.12
N PHE A 70 7.96 -2.43 -2.46
CA PHE A 70 7.91 -3.54 -1.50
C PHE A 70 9.24 -4.32 -1.42
N LYS A 71 10.36 -3.59 -1.39
CA LYS A 71 11.71 -4.16 -1.25
C LYS A 71 12.12 -4.47 0.18
N THR A 72 11.44 -3.86 1.15
CA THR A 72 11.78 -3.90 2.57
C THR A 72 10.92 -4.92 3.30
N ALA A 73 11.55 -5.72 4.14
CA ALA A 73 10.89 -6.69 5.01
C ALA A 73 11.33 -6.48 6.47
N PRO A 74 10.49 -6.86 7.45
CA PRO A 74 10.85 -6.74 8.86
C PRO A 74 12.13 -7.53 9.16
N PHE A 75 12.85 -7.12 10.22
CA PHE A 75 14.12 -7.71 10.67
C PHE A 75 15.35 -7.41 9.78
N GLY A 76 15.35 -6.29 9.05
CA GLY A 76 16.53 -5.83 8.29
C GLY A 76 16.81 -6.69 7.05
N ILE A 77 15.78 -7.37 6.52
CA ILE A 77 15.88 -8.06 5.24
C ILE A 77 15.67 -7.00 4.16
N GLU A 78 16.77 -6.48 3.66
CA GLU A 78 16.81 -5.48 2.58
C GLU A 78 17.12 -6.16 1.24
N HIS A 79 16.68 -5.53 0.13
CA HIS A 79 16.94 -5.95 -1.25
C HIS A 79 16.31 -7.28 -1.70
N LYS A 80 15.25 -7.74 -1.04
CA LYS A 80 14.49 -8.92 -1.48
C LYS A 80 13.06 -8.50 -1.86
N PRO A 81 12.86 -7.99 -3.09
CA PRO A 81 11.56 -7.52 -3.54
C PRO A 81 10.50 -8.60 -3.40
N LEU A 82 9.30 -8.20 -2.94
CA LEU A 82 8.09 -9.02 -2.87
C LEU A 82 8.13 -10.24 -1.92
N ILE A 83 9.24 -10.52 -1.22
CA ILE A 83 9.30 -11.66 -0.30
C ILE A 83 8.32 -11.48 0.86
N PHE A 84 8.20 -10.27 1.39
CA PHE A 84 7.30 -10.01 2.50
C PHE A 84 5.83 -10.22 2.11
N VAL A 85 5.44 -9.71 0.93
CA VAL A 85 4.12 -9.94 0.33
C VAL A 85 3.84 -11.43 0.11
N THR A 86 4.85 -12.17 -0.37
CA THR A 86 4.75 -13.62 -0.57
C THR A 86 4.54 -14.35 0.76
N PHE A 87 5.26 -13.95 1.82
CA PHE A 87 5.08 -14.50 3.16
C PHE A 87 3.66 -14.25 3.70
N MET A 88 3.15 -13.03 3.58
CA MET A 88 1.77 -12.70 3.99
C MET A 88 0.74 -13.58 3.29
N THR A 89 0.91 -13.78 1.99
CA THR A 89 0.06 -14.67 1.19
C THR A 89 0.14 -16.12 1.67
N PHE A 90 1.36 -16.61 1.94
CA PHE A 90 1.57 -17.95 2.48
C PHE A 90 0.85 -18.14 3.83
N VAL A 91 0.96 -17.16 4.74
CA VAL A 91 0.27 -17.20 6.04
C VAL A 91 -1.25 -17.29 5.87
N LEU A 92 -1.85 -16.52 4.96
CA LEU A 92 -3.28 -16.58 4.68
C LEU A 92 -3.72 -17.93 4.08
N ILE A 93 -2.93 -18.50 3.17
CA ILE A 93 -3.21 -19.83 2.60
C ILE A 93 -3.21 -20.90 3.71
N VAL A 94 -2.20 -20.88 4.59
CA VAL A 94 -2.13 -21.81 5.72
C VAL A 94 -3.31 -21.59 6.69
N SER A 95 -3.69 -20.34 6.96
CA SER A 95 -4.84 -20.00 7.80
C SER A 95 -6.18 -20.50 7.20
N SER A 96 -6.32 -20.47 5.88
CA SER A 96 -7.48 -21.07 5.19
C SER A 96 -7.56 -22.58 5.43
N VAL A 97 -6.42 -23.28 5.34
CA VAL A 97 -6.35 -24.73 5.62
C VAL A 97 -6.73 -25.04 7.07
N THR A 98 -6.28 -24.24 8.05
CA THR A 98 -6.65 -24.45 9.46
C THR A 98 -8.16 -24.26 9.68
N MET A 99 -8.80 -23.30 9.00
CA MET A 99 -10.26 -23.13 9.06
C MET A 99 -11.02 -24.34 8.50
N VAL A 100 -10.58 -24.89 7.37
CA VAL A 100 -11.19 -26.12 6.81
C VAL A 100 -11.06 -27.29 7.78
N ARG A 101 -9.92 -27.43 8.46
CA ARG A 101 -9.73 -28.46 9.50
C ARG A 101 -10.64 -28.24 10.70
N ALA A 102 -10.86 -26.99 11.14
CA ALA A 102 -11.81 -26.68 12.19
C ALA A 102 -13.23 -27.12 11.82
N VAL A 103 -13.68 -26.85 10.59
CA VAL A 103 -15.00 -27.26 10.10
C VAL A 103 -15.13 -28.79 10.04
N GLN A 104 -14.07 -29.50 9.64
CA GLN A 104 -14.06 -30.97 9.63
C GLN A 104 -14.19 -31.56 11.03
N GLU A 105 -13.46 -31.03 12.02
CA GLU A 105 -13.60 -31.46 13.42
C GLU A 105 -15.00 -31.13 13.98
N GLY A 106 -15.62 -30.05 13.50
CA GLY A 106 -17.00 -29.69 13.84
C GLY A 106 -18.02 -30.72 13.37
N HIS A 107 -17.88 -31.23 12.13
CA HIS A 107 -18.72 -32.32 11.63
C HIS A 107 -18.52 -33.64 12.39
N ARG A 108 -17.37 -33.82 13.04
CA ARG A 108 -17.06 -34.99 13.90
C ARG A 108 -17.45 -34.78 15.36
N GLU A 109 -18.13 -33.66 15.67
CA GLU A 109 -18.51 -33.24 17.02
C GLU A 109 -17.32 -33.11 18.00
N ASN A 110 -16.10 -32.99 17.48
CA ASN A 110 -14.88 -32.86 18.27
C ASN A 110 -14.63 -31.40 18.66
N LYS A 111 -15.24 -30.97 19.77
CA LYS A 111 -15.15 -29.60 20.29
C LYS A 111 -13.71 -29.13 20.52
N ASN A 112 -12.85 -29.98 21.09
CA ASN A 112 -11.46 -29.63 21.39
C ASN A 112 -10.66 -29.43 20.10
N GLY A 113 -10.92 -30.26 19.07
CA GLY A 113 -10.34 -30.10 17.74
C GLY A 113 -10.76 -28.79 17.10
N VAL A 114 -12.05 -28.46 17.13
CA VAL A 114 -12.56 -27.18 16.60
C VAL A 114 -11.86 -25.99 17.24
N VAL A 115 -11.79 -25.96 18.59
CA VAL A 115 -11.15 -24.85 19.32
C VAL A 115 -9.67 -24.73 18.93
N PHE A 116 -8.93 -25.83 18.91
CA PHE A 116 -7.52 -25.82 18.54
C PHE A 116 -7.28 -25.26 17.13
N TRP A 117 -8.03 -25.75 16.12
CA TRP A 117 -7.87 -25.31 14.75
C TRP A 117 -8.36 -23.87 14.54
N MET A 118 -9.42 -23.43 15.21
CA MET A 118 -9.85 -22.03 15.16
C MET A 118 -8.81 -21.09 15.78
N LEU A 119 -8.17 -21.48 16.89
CA LEU A 119 -7.08 -20.70 17.47
C LEU A 119 -5.93 -20.51 16.49
N LEU A 120 -5.55 -21.56 15.74
CA LEU A 120 -4.53 -21.46 14.70
C LEU A 120 -4.94 -20.51 13.56
N THR A 121 -6.21 -20.56 13.12
CA THR A 121 -6.75 -19.62 12.12
C THR A 121 -6.67 -18.17 12.62
N ILE A 122 -7.06 -17.92 13.87
CA ILE A 122 -6.99 -16.59 14.48
C ILE A 122 -5.54 -16.11 14.57
N LEU A 123 -4.61 -16.97 14.98
CA LEU A 123 -3.18 -16.62 15.03
C LEU A 123 -2.63 -16.30 13.64
N GLY A 124 -3.02 -17.06 12.60
CA GLY A 124 -2.66 -16.76 11.22
C GLY A 124 -3.20 -15.40 10.76
N GLY A 125 -4.47 -15.11 11.04
CA GLY A 125 -5.08 -13.82 10.74
C GLY A 125 -4.41 -12.65 11.49
N ALA A 126 -4.14 -12.81 12.79
CA ALA A 126 -3.45 -11.81 13.59
C ALA A 126 -2.02 -11.56 13.11
N THR A 127 -1.31 -12.61 12.68
CA THR A 127 0.02 -12.48 12.07
C THR A 127 -0.06 -11.66 10.78
N PHE A 128 -1.03 -11.95 9.90
CA PHE A 128 -1.25 -11.19 8.67
C PHE A 128 -1.54 -9.70 8.94
N LEU A 129 -2.45 -9.40 9.88
CA LEU A 129 -2.77 -8.03 10.27
C LEU A 129 -1.56 -7.30 10.89
N GLY A 130 -0.75 -8.00 11.69
CA GLY A 130 0.49 -7.44 12.24
C GLY A 130 1.50 -7.10 11.15
N CYS A 131 1.62 -7.94 10.12
CA CYS A 131 2.46 -7.66 8.94
C CYS A 131 1.96 -6.43 8.16
N GLN A 132 0.65 -6.33 7.91
CA GLN A 132 0.04 -5.18 7.25
C GLN A 132 0.27 -3.88 8.04
N ALA A 133 0.02 -3.90 9.36
CA ALA A 133 0.24 -2.75 10.22
C ALA A 133 1.70 -2.29 10.21
N TRP A 134 2.65 -3.24 10.17
CA TRP A 134 4.07 -2.91 10.05
C TRP A 134 4.41 -2.29 8.69
N GLU A 135 3.93 -2.89 7.58
CA GLU A 135 4.17 -2.36 6.22
C GLU A 135 3.63 -0.93 6.08
N TRP A 136 2.42 -0.70 6.58
CA TRP A 136 1.80 0.63 6.61
C TRP A 136 2.62 1.61 7.45
N THR A 137 3.07 1.20 8.63
CA THR A 137 3.88 2.06 9.50
C THR A 137 5.21 2.41 8.83
N ASN A 138 5.83 1.48 8.10
CA ASN A 138 7.05 1.77 7.35
C ASN A 138 6.79 2.68 6.15
N LEU A 139 5.75 2.44 5.36
CA LEU A 139 5.43 3.27 4.19
C LEU A 139 5.01 4.71 4.59
N ILE A 140 4.20 4.85 5.65
CA ILE A 140 3.73 6.15 6.13
C ILE A 140 4.80 6.86 6.95
N GLY A 141 5.40 6.13 7.89
CA GLY A 141 6.43 6.64 8.77
C GLY A 141 7.70 6.87 7.98
N THR A 142 8.43 5.82 7.63
CA THR A 142 9.76 5.92 7.02
C THR A 142 9.75 6.61 5.66
N GLU A 143 8.88 6.15 4.75
CA GLU A 143 8.92 6.56 3.33
C GLU A 143 8.08 7.81 3.02
N GLY A 144 7.24 8.29 3.96
CA GLY A 144 6.41 9.48 3.77
C GLY A 144 5.21 9.30 2.83
N MET A 145 4.83 8.06 2.51
CA MET A 145 3.68 7.77 1.65
C MET A 145 2.37 7.95 2.42
N SER A 146 1.38 8.60 1.82
CA SER A 146 0.05 8.78 2.42
C SER A 146 -1.06 8.66 1.37
N VAL A 147 -2.32 8.81 1.80
CA VAL A 147 -3.48 8.82 0.89
C VAL A 147 -3.40 9.99 -0.10
N THR A 148 -2.70 11.08 0.23
CA THR A 148 -2.66 12.30 -0.58
C THR A 148 -1.29 12.63 -1.17
N VAL A 149 -0.25 11.91 -0.75
CA VAL A 149 1.14 12.13 -1.19
C VAL A 149 1.75 10.77 -1.51
N ASP A 150 2.33 10.65 -2.71
CA ASP A 150 3.01 9.45 -3.16
C ASP A 150 4.46 9.80 -3.56
N PRO A 151 5.47 9.47 -2.73
CA PRO A 151 6.86 9.78 -2.99
C PRO A 151 7.52 8.78 -3.97
N PHE A 152 6.83 7.70 -4.33
CA PHE A 152 7.32 6.73 -5.30
C PHE A 152 6.93 7.13 -6.72
N SER A 153 7.87 7.08 -7.65
CA SER A 153 7.58 7.31 -9.07
C SER A 153 8.66 6.67 -9.94
N ASN A 154 8.63 6.93 -11.26
CA ASN A 154 9.66 6.52 -12.18
C ASN A 154 10.01 7.64 -13.16
N HIS A 155 11.26 7.65 -13.63
CA HIS A 155 11.76 8.68 -14.53
C HIS A 155 11.09 8.58 -15.90
N SER A 156 10.53 9.69 -16.39
CA SER A 156 9.92 9.78 -17.72
C SER A 156 10.95 9.99 -18.83
N GLU A 157 12.18 10.38 -18.47
CA GLU A 157 13.31 10.63 -19.34
C GLU A 157 14.61 10.10 -18.72
N ALA A 158 15.65 9.91 -19.54
CA ALA A 158 16.97 9.53 -19.06
C ALA A 158 17.73 10.77 -18.57
N GLY A 159 18.60 10.61 -17.58
CA GLY A 159 19.29 11.74 -16.99
C GLY A 159 20.41 11.36 -16.03
N THR A 160 20.96 12.36 -15.36
CA THR A 160 22.01 12.20 -14.36
C THR A 160 21.71 13.06 -13.16
N TYR A 161 21.75 12.50 -11.96
CA TYR A 161 21.52 13.27 -10.73
C TYR A 161 22.52 14.40 -10.60
N ALA A 162 22.04 15.63 -10.41
CA ALA A 162 22.85 16.83 -10.53
C ALA A 162 23.84 16.96 -9.37
N ALA A 163 25.07 17.38 -9.65
CA ALA A 163 26.01 17.76 -8.60
C ALA A 163 25.83 19.22 -8.19
N GLU A 164 26.27 19.57 -6.99
CA GLU A 164 26.28 20.95 -6.49
C GLU A 164 26.96 21.90 -7.48
N ALA A 165 28.10 21.50 -8.05
CA ALA A 165 28.83 22.29 -9.03
C ALA A 165 27.98 22.60 -10.29
N ASP A 166 27.20 21.63 -10.76
CA ASP A 166 26.35 21.77 -11.95
C ASP A 166 25.21 22.75 -11.66
N LEU A 167 24.55 22.62 -10.51
CA LEU A 167 23.47 23.52 -10.10
C LEU A 167 23.96 24.96 -9.93
N LEU A 168 25.10 25.16 -9.26
CA LEU A 168 25.69 26.49 -9.12
C LEU A 168 26.08 27.09 -10.46
N SER A 169 26.62 26.28 -11.40
CA SER A 169 26.94 26.72 -12.76
C SER A 169 25.70 27.09 -13.58
N ALA A 170 24.57 26.43 -13.31
CA ALA A 170 23.27 26.72 -13.89
C ALA A 170 22.57 27.93 -13.25
N GLY A 171 23.23 28.62 -12.31
CA GLY A 171 22.72 29.83 -11.66
C GLY A 171 21.83 29.57 -10.45
N PHE A 172 21.77 28.34 -9.93
CA PHE A 172 21.09 28.08 -8.67
C PHE A 172 21.89 28.64 -7.50
N GLN A 173 21.17 29.02 -6.45
CA GLN A 173 21.73 29.49 -5.19
C GLN A 173 21.53 28.43 -4.13
N LYS A 174 22.62 28.06 -3.45
CA LYS A 174 22.56 27.19 -2.28
C LYS A 174 21.98 27.95 -1.10
N VAL A 175 20.98 27.35 -0.47
CA VAL A 175 20.31 27.89 0.72
C VAL A 175 20.39 26.84 1.81
N GLU A 176 20.77 27.30 3.00
CA GLU A 176 20.72 26.53 4.24
C GLU A 176 19.68 27.21 5.13
N HIS A 177 18.63 26.48 5.48
CA HIS A 177 17.52 27.01 6.27
C HIS A 177 17.15 26.05 7.38
N ASP A 178 16.85 26.59 8.56
CA ASP A 178 16.38 25.78 9.69
C ASP A 178 14.93 25.35 9.45
N HIS A 179 14.72 24.05 9.52
CA HIS A 179 13.44 23.39 9.42
C HIS A 179 13.25 22.51 10.64
N GLN A 180 12.37 22.95 11.55
CA GLN A 180 12.02 22.25 12.78
C GLN A 180 13.22 21.90 13.68
N GLY A 181 14.27 22.73 13.68
CA GLY A 181 15.47 22.51 14.50
C GLY A 181 16.56 21.67 13.83
N ALA A 182 16.39 21.32 12.56
CA ALA A 182 17.41 20.71 11.71
C ALA A 182 17.69 21.58 10.48
N THR A 183 18.93 21.60 10.01
CA THR A 183 19.30 22.40 8.84
C THR A 183 18.99 21.62 7.55
N ALA A 184 18.08 22.16 6.74
CA ALA A 184 17.86 21.69 5.38
C ALA A 184 18.78 22.44 4.42
N THR A 185 19.42 21.71 3.49
CA THR A 185 20.24 22.29 2.43
C THR A 185 19.59 22.04 1.08
N TYR A 186 19.23 23.09 0.36
CA TYR A 186 18.59 23.01 -0.96
C TYR A 186 19.09 24.10 -1.89
N PHE A 187 18.72 23.98 -3.16
CA PHE A 187 19.10 24.89 -4.23
C PHE A 187 17.85 25.57 -4.78
N LEU A 188 17.91 26.89 -4.93
CA LEU A 188 16.85 27.70 -5.53
C LEU A 188 17.32 28.25 -6.88
N PRO A 189 16.47 28.25 -7.92
CA PRO A 189 16.76 28.97 -9.15
C PRO A 189 17.01 30.47 -8.87
N ALA A 190 17.87 31.12 -9.65
CA ALA A 190 18.16 32.55 -9.48
C ALA A 190 16.87 33.40 -9.49
N GLY A 191 16.63 34.13 -8.39
CA GLY A 191 15.49 35.03 -8.25
C GLY A 191 14.16 34.34 -7.95
N ALA A 192 14.14 33.01 -7.74
CA ALA A 192 12.96 32.29 -7.29
C ALA A 192 12.66 32.60 -5.81
N GLU A 193 11.37 32.65 -5.46
CA GLU A 193 10.96 32.68 -4.06
C GLU A 193 11.22 31.33 -3.39
N ASP A 194 11.56 31.37 -2.11
CA ASP A 194 11.79 30.17 -1.30
C ASP A 194 10.45 29.54 -0.88
N VAL A 195 9.89 28.78 -1.81
CA VAL A 195 8.70 27.94 -1.61
C VAL A 195 9.03 26.49 -1.98
N GLU A 196 8.31 25.53 -1.39
CA GLU A 196 8.55 24.08 -1.56
C GLU A 196 8.71 23.65 -3.03
N GLU A 197 7.89 24.21 -3.92
CA GLU A 197 7.91 23.94 -5.36
C GLU A 197 9.24 24.33 -6.04
N ASN A 198 9.93 25.35 -5.50
CA ASN A 198 11.18 25.88 -6.06
C ASN A 198 12.43 25.28 -5.42
N ARG A 199 12.30 24.41 -4.41
CA ARG A 199 13.44 23.79 -3.74
C ARG A 199 13.89 22.55 -4.50
N TYR A 200 15.19 22.47 -4.74
CA TYR A 200 15.88 21.36 -5.40
C TYR A 200 16.89 20.77 -4.42
N PHE A 201 16.87 19.45 -4.26
CA PHE A 201 17.79 18.74 -3.37
C PHE A 201 18.82 17.94 -4.18
N LEU A 202 19.94 17.60 -3.56
CA LEU A 202 20.85 16.62 -4.13
C LEU A 202 20.32 15.22 -3.84
N LYS A 203 20.50 14.28 -4.76
CA LYS A 203 19.98 12.92 -4.57
C LYS A 203 20.74 12.20 -3.45
N ALA A 204 19.99 11.80 -2.44
CA ALA A 204 20.42 10.89 -1.40
C ALA A 204 19.29 9.90 -1.07
N ASP A 205 19.64 8.69 -0.64
CA ASP A 205 18.68 7.74 -0.11
C ASP A 205 18.33 8.02 1.36
N HIS A 206 17.44 7.20 1.94
CA HIS A 206 17.03 7.32 3.35
C HIS A 206 18.14 7.05 4.37
N HIS A 207 19.30 6.52 3.93
CA HIS A 207 20.48 6.29 4.74
C HIS A 207 21.54 7.40 4.56
N GLY A 208 21.26 8.39 3.72
CA GLY A 208 22.17 9.49 3.38
C GLY A 208 23.25 9.10 2.38
N GLU A 209 23.14 7.94 1.71
CA GLU A 209 24.02 7.58 0.60
C GLU A 209 23.68 8.45 -0.60
N SER A 210 24.66 9.22 -1.07
CA SER A 210 24.49 10.13 -2.19
C SER A 210 24.57 9.38 -3.52
N MET A 211 23.59 9.63 -4.38
CA MET A 211 23.55 9.12 -5.76
C MET A 211 23.90 10.20 -6.79
N VAL A 212 24.52 11.29 -6.34
CA VAL A 212 24.91 12.41 -7.20
C VAL A 212 25.86 11.93 -8.29
N GLY A 213 25.58 12.30 -9.53
CA GLY A 213 26.34 11.88 -10.71
C GLY A 213 25.99 10.49 -11.25
N GLU A 214 25.08 9.75 -10.60
CA GLU A 214 24.58 8.50 -11.17
C GLU A 214 23.68 8.76 -12.38
N VAL A 215 23.88 7.95 -13.42
CA VAL A 215 23.10 7.99 -14.66
C VAL A 215 21.93 7.01 -14.53
N PHE A 216 20.75 7.44 -14.94
CA PHE A 216 19.56 6.60 -14.99
C PHE A 216 18.89 6.68 -16.36
N GLU A 217 18.17 5.61 -16.69
CA GLU A 217 17.42 5.48 -17.94
C GLU A 217 15.93 5.76 -17.71
N THR A 218 15.20 6.03 -18.79
CA THR A 218 13.73 6.13 -18.75
C THR A 218 13.10 4.88 -18.12
N GLY A 219 12.17 5.09 -17.20
CA GLY A 219 11.46 4.04 -16.48
C GLY A 219 12.14 3.57 -15.19
N THR A 220 13.34 4.06 -14.89
CA THR A 220 14.04 3.76 -13.62
C THR A 220 13.19 4.28 -12.45
N PRO A 221 12.82 3.43 -11.48
CA PRO A 221 12.04 3.85 -10.32
C PRO A 221 12.91 4.68 -9.36
N TYR A 222 12.29 5.64 -8.69
CA TYR A 222 12.92 6.43 -7.65
C TYR A 222 11.96 6.65 -6.48
N LEU A 223 12.54 7.02 -5.34
CA LEU A 223 11.84 7.46 -4.15
C LEU A 223 12.29 8.87 -3.82
N ILE A 224 11.35 9.77 -3.59
CA ILE A 224 11.63 11.07 -2.99
C ILE A 224 11.83 10.86 -1.50
N THR A 225 13.05 11.09 -1.02
CA THR A 225 13.41 10.86 0.37
C THR A 225 12.63 11.82 1.27
N TYR A 226 11.94 11.27 2.25
CA TYR A 226 11.32 12.05 3.32
C TYR A 226 12.31 12.17 4.48
N ASN A 227 12.81 13.39 4.70
CA ASN A 227 13.76 13.67 5.76
C ASN A 227 13.03 13.84 7.09
N HIS A 228 13.29 12.94 8.04
CA HIS A 228 12.64 12.88 9.34
C HIS A 228 13.04 14.02 10.28
N ASP A 229 14.23 14.59 10.11
CA ASP A 229 14.71 15.68 10.95
C ASP A 229 14.12 17.03 10.51
N THR A 230 14.03 17.24 9.19
CA THR A 230 13.52 18.51 8.62
C THR A 230 12.03 18.47 8.26
N HIS A 231 11.42 17.27 8.22
CA HIS A 231 10.05 17.02 7.76
C HIS A 231 9.78 17.50 6.33
N LEU A 232 10.78 17.41 5.45
CA LEU A 232 10.70 17.81 4.05
C LEU A 232 10.79 16.60 3.12
N TYR A 233 10.11 16.72 1.97
CA TYR A 233 10.32 15.82 0.84
C TYR A 233 11.45 16.36 -0.05
N GLU A 234 12.53 15.61 -0.14
CA GLU A 234 13.76 16.01 -0.83
C GLU A 234 13.68 15.70 -2.32
N THR A 235 12.85 16.46 -3.04
CA THR A 235 12.71 16.35 -4.49
C THR A 235 14.03 16.67 -5.20
N SER A 236 14.67 15.62 -5.72
CA SER A 236 16.06 15.71 -6.16
C SER A 236 16.19 16.33 -7.55
N ALA A 237 17.26 17.10 -7.75
CA ALA A 237 17.61 17.67 -9.03
C ALA A 237 18.32 16.64 -9.91
N TYR A 238 17.98 16.64 -11.20
CA TYR A 238 18.73 15.89 -12.20
C TYR A 238 18.89 16.71 -13.47
N THR A 239 19.85 16.32 -14.29
CA THR A 239 20.12 16.93 -15.59
C THR A 239 19.70 15.98 -16.70
N THR A 240 19.04 16.54 -17.71
CA THR A 240 18.61 15.84 -18.93
C THR A 240 19.05 16.64 -20.15
N THR A 241 19.01 16.02 -21.32
CA THR A 241 19.23 16.71 -22.59
C THR A 241 17.90 17.29 -23.07
N GLY A 242 17.80 18.62 -23.15
CA GLY A 242 16.61 19.31 -23.66
C GLY A 242 16.43 19.14 -25.16
N GLU A 243 15.26 19.54 -25.68
CA GLU A 243 14.91 19.45 -27.11
C GLU A 243 15.91 20.16 -28.03
N ASP A 244 16.53 21.25 -27.54
CA ASP A 244 17.55 22.03 -28.24
C ASP A 244 18.97 21.44 -28.15
N GLY A 245 19.13 20.28 -27.49
CA GLY A 245 20.42 19.61 -27.27
C GLY A 245 21.27 20.18 -26.13
N GLY A 246 20.76 21.16 -25.39
CA GLY A 246 21.40 21.72 -24.19
C GLY A 246 21.07 20.95 -22.92
N THR A 247 21.90 21.09 -21.89
CA THR A 247 21.64 20.53 -20.55
C THR A 247 20.53 21.31 -19.85
N VAL A 248 19.49 20.63 -19.40
CA VAL A 248 18.38 21.21 -18.63
C VAL A 248 18.34 20.58 -17.24
N VAL A 249 18.24 21.41 -16.20
CA VAL A 249 18.00 20.96 -14.83
C VAL A 249 16.51 20.72 -14.64
N ARG A 250 16.17 19.54 -14.15
CA ARG A 250 14.82 19.07 -13.83
C ARG A 250 14.77 18.63 -12.38
N LYS A 251 13.55 18.33 -11.92
CA LYS A 251 13.28 17.88 -10.55
C LYS A 251 12.47 16.60 -10.57
N GLU A 252 12.72 15.72 -9.60
CA GLU A 252 11.86 14.59 -9.34
C GLU A 252 10.44 15.06 -8.98
N GLU A 253 9.45 14.40 -9.57
CA GLU A 253 8.03 14.68 -9.31
C GLU A 253 7.41 13.57 -8.46
N PHE A 254 6.41 13.92 -7.66
CA PHE A 254 5.63 12.95 -6.90
C PHE A 254 4.89 11.99 -7.84
N GLY A 255 4.71 10.76 -7.37
CA GLY A 255 3.89 9.77 -8.02
C GLY A 255 2.40 10.14 -8.04
N PRO A 256 1.59 9.37 -8.79
CA PRO A 256 0.16 9.56 -8.81
C PRO A 256 -0.45 9.32 -7.41
N LYS A 257 -1.07 10.34 -6.83
CA LYS A 257 -1.81 10.25 -5.53
C LYS A 257 -2.80 9.08 -5.47
N ALA A 258 -3.34 8.71 -6.63
CA ALA A 258 -4.24 7.58 -6.79
C ALA A 258 -3.63 6.23 -6.35
N PHE A 259 -2.31 6.05 -6.48
CA PHE A 259 -1.62 4.86 -6.01
C PHE A 259 -1.74 4.71 -4.50
N GLY A 260 -1.36 5.75 -3.74
CA GLY A 260 -1.46 5.75 -2.29
C GLY A 260 -2.88 5.59 -1.79
N ALA A 261 -3.83 6.34 -2.37
CA ALA A 261 -5.24 6.19 -2.02
C ALA A 261 -5.72 4.74 -2.24
N LEU A 262 -5.54 4.17 -3.43
CA LEU A 262 -6.00 2.82 -3.71
C LEU A 262 -5.29 1.77 -2.86
N PHE A 263 -3.98 1.91 -2.63
CA PHE A 263 -3.22 0.98 -1.80
C PHE A 263 -3.82 0.89 -0.39
N PHE A 264 -3.96 2.03 0.31
CA PHE A 264 -4.48 2.04 1.67
C PHE A 264 -5.97 1.67 1.74
N PHE A 265 -6.78 2.01 0.73
CA PHE A 265 -8.18 1.59 0.69
C PHE A 265 -8.35 0.10 0.41
N ILE A 266 -7.52 -0.50 -0.44
CA ILE A 266 -7.61 -1.93 -0.79
C ILE A 266 -7.03 -2.82 0.31
N THR A 267 -5.96 -2.37 0.97
CA THR A 267 -5.24 -3.16 1.99
C THR A 267 -5.70 -2.88 3.42
N GLY A 268 -6.47 -1.82 3.65
CA GLY A 268 -6.87 -1.34 4.97
C GLY A 268 -8.18 -1.89 5.52
N PHE A 269 -8.66 -3.01 4.99
CA PHE A 269 -9.88 -3.70 5.44
C PHE A 269 -9.65 -4.58 6.66
#